data_AF-A0A0M4QFV1-F1
#
_entry.id   AF-A0A0M4QFV1-F1
#
_cell.length_a   1.000
_cell.length_b   1.000
_cell.length_c   1.000
_cell.angle_alpha   90.00
_cell.angle_beta   90.00
_cell.angle_gamma   90.00
#
_symmetry.space_group_name_H-M   'P 1'
#
loop_
_entity.id
_entity.type
_entity.pdbx_description
1 polymer ?
#
loop_
_entity_poly.entity_id
_entity_poly.type
_entity_poly.pdbx_seq_one_letter_code
_entity_poly.pdbx_strand_id
1 'polypeptide(L)' 'MQLGGAPRVTGGLVEARAASEVPRVLRLRVGPVAFDLCDAAAFTATLAAWRQAVILLAIDGPDLV' A
#
# COMPACT_ATOMS: atom_id res chain seq x y z
N MET A 1 -19.16 -7.96 10.21
CA MET A 1 -18.28 -7.48 9.13
C MET A 1 -18.11 -5.99 9.32
N GLN A 2 -16.93 -5.51 9.73
CA GLN A 2 -16.76 -4.10 10.03
C GLN A 2 -16.26 -3.37 8.77
N LEU A 3 -17.20 -2.80 8.03
CA LEU A 3 -16.95 -1.78 7.02
C LEU A 3 -16.91 -0.43 7.76
N GLY A 4 -15.75 -0.10 8.35
CA GLY A 4 -15.58 1.15 9.11
C GLY A 4 -14.47 1.08 10.13
N GLY A 5 -13.27 1.51 9.73
CA GLY A 5 -12.09 1.66 10.59
C GLY A 5 -10.86 2.06 9.77
N ALA A 6 -9.98 2.88 10.33
CA ALA A 6 -8.68 3.14 9.70
C ALA A 6 -7.85 1.84 9.70
N PRO A 7 -7.32 1.39 8.54
CA PRO A 7 -6.53 0.17 8.51
C PRO A 7 -5.29 0.34 9.38
N ARG A 8 -4.98 -0.70 10.17
CA ARG A 8 -3.70 -0.73 10.89
C ARG A 8 -2.57 -0.75 9.85
N VAL A 9 -1.67 0.22 9.96
CA VAL A 9 -0.46 0.30 9.14
C VAL A 9 0.73 -0.09 10.00
N THR A 10 1.51 -1.06 9.53
CA THR A 10 2.82 -1.41 10.11
C THR A 10 3.88 -1.36 9.03
N GLY A 11 5.08 -0.94 9.37
CA GLY A 11 6.16 -0.82 8.42
C GLY A 11 7.50 -1.19 9.03
N GLY A 12 8.41 -1.62 8.16
CA GLY A 12 9.79 -1.92 8.51
C GLY A 12 10.69 -1.77 7.29
N LEU A 13 11.90 -1.30 7.53
CA LEU A 13 12.92 -1.24 6.52
C LEU A 13 13.66 -2.59 6.50
N VAL A 14 13.73 -3.19 5.32
CA VAL A 14 14.54 -4.37 5.07
C VAL A 14 15.85 -3.90 4.46
N GLU A 15 16.94 -4.08 5.21
CA GLU A 15 18.26 -3.70 4.76
C GLU A 15 18.75 -4.59 3.62
N ALA A 16 19.54 -3.99 2.74
CA ALA A 16 20.23 -4.74 1.69
C ALA A 16 21.22 -5.72 2.32
N ARG A 17 21.31 -6.93 1.76
CA ARG A 17 22.31 -7.93 2.19
C ARG A 17 23.54 -7.84 1.28
N ALA A 18 24.71 -7.79 1.89
CA ALA A 18 25.98 -7.83 1.18
C ALA A 18 26.06 -9.10 0.31
N ALA A 19 26.59 -8.95 -0.91
CA ALA A 19 26.65 -10.00 -1.93
C ALA A 19 25.30 -10.58 -2.39
N SER A 20 24.18 -9.85 -2.19
CA SER A 20 22.89 -10.19 -2.81
C SER A 20 22.40 -9.06 -3.70
N GLU A 21 21.61 -9.41 -4.72
CA GLU A 21 20.90 -8.43 -5.57
C GLU A 21 19.67 -7.83 -4.88
N VAL A 22 19.40 -8.15 -3.61
CA VAL A 22 18.23 -7.65 -2.90
C VAL A 22 18.46 -6.18 -2.53
N PRO A 23 17.69 -5.24 -3.12
CA PRO A 23 17.81 -3.83 -2.77
C PRO A 23 17.26 -3.59 -1.37
N ARG A 24 17.61 -2.44 -0.80
CA ARG A 24 16.96 -1.95 0.41
C ARG A 24 15.49 -1.68 0.09
N VAL A 25 14.57 -2.27 0.86
CA VAL A 25 13.12 -2.18 0.61
C VAL A 25 12.39 -1.69 1.84
N LEU A 26 11.47 -0.75 1.65
CA LEU A 26 10.47 -0.41 2.67
C LEU A 26 9.30 -1.39 2.53
N ARG A 27 9.11 -2.23 3.54
CA ARG A 27 7.99 -3.16 3.62
C ARG A 27 6.87 -2.55 4.43
N LEU A 28 5.70 -2.37 3.80
CA LEU A 28 4.50 -1.85 4.43
C LEU A 28 3.41 -2.92 4.45
N ARG A 29 2.64 -2.96 5.54
CA ARG A 29 1.41 -3.75 5.63
C ARG A 29 0.26 -2.84 6.02
N VAL A 30 -0.78 -2.83 5.21
CA VAL A 30 -2.01 -2.05 5.40
C VAL A 30 -3.17 -3.03 5.46
N GLY A 31 -3.61 -3.36 6.68
CA GLY A 31 -4.57 -4.45 6.89
C GLY A 31 -4.04 -5.79 6.31
N PRO A 32 -4.76 -6.46 5.40
CA PRO A 32 -4.32 -7.71 4.80
C PRO A 32 -3.28 -7.54 3.67
N VAL A 33 -3.11 -6.33 3.14
CA VAL A 33 -2.28 -6.07 1.95
C VAL A 33 -0.85 -5.73 2.34
N ALA A 34 0.13 -6.32 1.66
CA ALA A 34 1.55 -6.05 1.84
C ALA A 34 2.15 -5.40 0.58
N PHE A 35 3.08 -4.46 0.78
CA PHE A 35 3.79 -3.73 -0.26
C PHE A 35 5.28 -3.75 0.03
N ASP A 36 6.08 -4.01 -1.00
CA ASP A 36 7.53 -3.81 -0.99
C ASP A 36 7.86 -2.63 -1.91
N LEU A 37 8.46 -1.59 -1.33
CA LEU A 37 8.76 -0.34 -2.02
C LEU A 37 10.27 -0.14 -2.06
N CYS A 38 10.84 -0.22 -3.27
CA CYS A 38 12.29 -0.22 -3.49
C CYS A 38 12.89 1.20 -3.49
N ASP A 39 12.08 2.21 -3.79
CA ASP A 39 12.52 3.60 -3.87
C ASP A 39 11.33 4.59 -3.74
N ALA A 40 11.64 5.88 -3.86
CA ALA A 40 10.65 6.96 -3.81
C ALA A 40 9.68 6.94 -5.01
N ALA A 41 10.09 6.43 -6.17
CA ALA A 41 9.25 6.35 -7.37
C ALA A 41 8.17 5.28 -7.18
N ALA A 42 8.55 4.09 -6.70
CA ALA A 42 7.66 3.00 -6.35
C ALA A 42 6.66 3.42 -5.25
N PHE A 43 7.11 4.15 -4.23
CA PHE A 43 6.22 4.73 -3.22
C PHE A 43 5.20 5.69 -3.83
N THR A 44 5.66 6.63 -4.66
CA THR A 44 4.79 7.65 -5.27
C THR A 44 3.75 7.02 -6.20
N ALA A 45 4.16 6.05 -7.03
CA ALA A 45 3.26 5.31 -7.91
C ALA A 45 2.22 4.51 -7.12
N THR A 46 2.64 3.82 -6.05
CA THR A 46 1.72 3.07 -5.18
C THR A 46 0.71 4.01 -4.51
N LEU A 47 1.15 5.16 -4.01
CA LEU A 47 0.26 6.16 -3.41
C LEU A 47 -0.75 6.72 -4.42
N ALA A 48 -0.32 6.98 -5.65
CA ALA A 48 -1.21 7.45 -6.72
C ALA A 48 -2.29 6.40 -7.06
N ALA A 49 -1.90 5.13 -7.20
CA ALA A 49 -2.83 4.03 -7.47
C ALA A 49 -3.88 3.87 -6.36
N TRP A 50 -3.47 3.96 -5.09
CA TRP A 50 -4.40 3.91 -3.97
C TRP A 50 -5.40 5.07 -3.97
N ARG A 51 -4.94 6.30 -4.29
CA ARG A 51 -5.84 7.45 -4.44
C ARG A 51 -6.85 7.23 -5.56
N GLN A 52 -6.42 6.68 -6.69
CA GLN A 52 -7.33 6.33 -7.79
C GLN A 52 -8.33 5.25 -7.40
N ALA A 53 -7.89 4.21 -6.68
CA ALA A 53 -8.76 3.15 -6.19
C ALA A 53 -9.84 3.69 -5.25
N VAL A 54 -9.51 4.63 -4.36
CA VAL A 54 -10.49 5.31 -3.51
C VAL A 54 -11.54 6.04 -4.34
N ILE A 55 -11.14 6.76 -5.40
CA ILE A 55 -12.07 7.45 -6.28
C ILE A 55 -13.01 6.46 -6.98
N LEU A 56 -12.47 5.38 -7.55
CA LEU A 56 -13.27 4.36 -8.23
C LEU A 56 -14.26 3.69 -7.27
N LEU A 57 -13.82 3.31 -6.08
CA LEU A 57 -14.67 2.67 -5.07
C LEU A 57 -15.69 3.63 -4.43
N ALA A 58 -15.45 4.94 -4.48
CA ALA A 58 -16.40 5.95 -4.02
C ALA A 58 -17.55 6.18 -5.03
N ILE A 59 -17.32 5.90 -6.32
CA ILE A 59 -18.33 6.02 -7.38
C ILE A 59 -19.35 4.87 -7.33
N ASP A 60 -18.96 3.70 -6.81
CA ASP A 60 -19.86 2.53 -6.63
C ASP A 60 -20.64 2.54 -5.28
N GLY A 61 -20.74 3.70 -4.60
CA GLY A 61 -21.61 3.91 -3.43
C GLY A 61 -23.09 4.04 -3.83
N PRO A 62 -24.06 3.72 -2.94
CA PRO A 62 -25.37 3.19 -3.33
C PRO A 62 -26.31 4.24 -3.95
N ASP A 63 -26.28 4.36 -5.27
CA ASP A 63 -27.46 4.68 -6.09
C ASP A 63 -28.11 3.37 -6.59
N LEU A 64 -28.35 2.45 -5.66
CA LEU A 64 -29.29 1.34 -5.84
C LEU A 64 -30.59 1.68 -5.09
N VAL A 65 -31.34 2.66 -5.60
CA VAL A 65 -32.77 2.88 -5.31
C VAL A 65 -33.48 3.23 -6.61
#